data_AF-A0AA39UNH9-F1
#
_entry.id   AF-A0AA39UNH9-F1
#
_cell.length_a   1.000
_cell.length_b   1.000
_cell.length_c   1.000
_cell.angle_alpha   90.00
_cell.angle_beta   90.00
_cell.angle_gamma   90.00
#
_symmetry.space_group_name_H-M   'P 1'
#
loop_
_entity.id
_entity.type
_entity.pdbx_description
1 polymer ?
#
loop_
_entity_poly.entity_id
_entity_poly.type
_entity_poly.pdbx_seq_one_letter_code
_entity_poly.pdbx_strand_id
1 'polypeptide(L)' 'LYIINVLQINYTTYDVCCDQDSINPLTCSDVIILANDSNSEASTTHPYWCTQIIRLFHANIHYNDPDGDFEDQMNVF' A
#
# COMPACT_ATOMS: atom_id res chain seq x y z
N LEU A 1 7.25 14.57 -5.68
CA LEU A 1 7.49 13.15 -6.00
C LEU A 1 8.98 12.89 -5.96
N TYR A 2 9.44 11.94 -5.15
CA TYR A 2 10.84 11.49 -5.14
C TYR A 2 10.92 9.97 -5.21
N ILE A 3 12.03 9.44 -5.74
CA ILE A 3 12.26 8.00 -5.91
C ILE A 3 12.78 7.43 -4.59
N ILE A 4 12.21 6.30 -4.17
CA ILE A 4 12.69 5.53 -3.02
C ILE A 4 13.20 4.17 -3.45
N ASN A 5 14.24 3.69 -2.78
CA ASN A 5 14.88 2.42 -3.10
C ASN A 5 14.24 1.24 -2.36
N VAL A 6 13.82 1.44 -1.11
CA VAL A 6 13.16 0.42 -0.28
C VAL A 6 12.05 1.10 0.50
N LEU A 7 10.87 0.48 0.54
CA LEU A 7 9.76 0.88 1.41
C LEU A 7 9.64 -0.15 2.53
N GLN A 8 9.62 0.30 3.79
CA GLN A 8 9.38 -0.55 4.96
C GLN A 8 8.04 -0.15 5.58
N ILE A 9 7.13 -1.12 5.68
CA ILE A 9 5.80 -0.96 6.26
C ILE A 9 5.78 -1.74 7.57
N ASN A 10 5.72 -1.02 8.69
CA ASN A 10 5.52 -1.63 10.00
C ASN A 10 4.02 -1.88 10.19
N TYR A 11 3.64 -3.10 10.53
CA TYR A 11 2.28 -3.41 10.93
C TYR A 11 2.29 -4.14 12.27
N THR A 12 1.29 -3.82 13.09
CA THR A 12 1.06 -4.53 14.34
C THR A 12 0.09 -5.66 14.07
N THR A 13 0.55 -6.90 14.18
CA THR A 13 -0.35 -8.04 14.28
C THR A 13 -1.02 -8.00 15.66
N TYR A 14 -2.25 -8.51 15.79
CA TYR A 14 -3.05 -8.41 17.02
C TYR A 14 -2.39 -9.02 18.26
N ASP A 15 -1.50 -9.98 18.03
CA ASP A 15 -0.46 -10.45 18.92
C ASP A 15 0.72 -9.47 18.79
N VAL A 16 0.96 -8.70 19.86
CA VAL A 16 1.93 -7.60 20.15
C VAL A 16 3.33 -7.65 19.49
N CYS A 17 3.61 -8.65 18.67
CA CYS A 17 4.66 -8.72 17.68
C CYS A 17 4.48 -7.60 16.62
N CYS A 18 5.43 -6.66 16.63
CA CYS A 18 5.65 -5.77 15.50
C CYS A 18 6.30 -6.59 14.38
N ASP A 19 5.66 -6.62 13.21
CA ASP A 19 6.23 -7.24 12.01
C ASP A 19 6.40 -6.16 10.94
N GLN A 20 7.30 -6.42 10.01
CA GLN A 20 7.75 -5.43 9.03
C GLN A 20 7.78 -6.05 7.64
N ASP A 21 6.97 -5.50 6.74
CA ASP A 21 7.09 -5.81 5.32
C ASP A 21 8.09 -4.86 4.67
N SER A 22 9.10 -5.44 4.04
CA SER A 22 10.06 -4.69 3.23
C SER A 22 9.80 -4.93 1.75
N ILE A 23 9.47 -3.86 1.04
CA ILE A 23 9.30 -3.86 -0.40
C ILE A 23 10.59 -3.34 -1.01
N ASN A 24 11.39 -4.27 -1.56
CA ASN A 24 12.62 -3.96 -2.25
C ASN A 24 12.52 -4.34 -3.75
N PRO A 25 12.31 -3.36 -4.64
CA PRO A 25 12.30 -3.56 -6.09
C PRO A 25 13.59 -4.18 -6.63
N LEU A 26 14.71 -4.11 -5.91
CA LEU A 26 16.01 -4.63 -6.38
C LEU A 26 16.20 -6.12 -6.11
N THR A 27 15.61 -6.67 -5.05
CA THR A 27 15.85 -8.08 -4.65
C THR A 27 14.61 -8.96 -4.73
N CYS A 28 13.43 -8.44 -4.43
CA CYS A 28 12.17 -9.18 -4.44
C CYS A 28 11.06 -8.24 -4.93
N SER A 29 10.96 -8.12 -6.25
CA SER A 29 10.10 -7.13 -6.89
C SER A 29 8.70 -7.65 -7.23
N ASP A 30 8.50 -8.96 -7.14
CA ASP A 30 7.23 -9.59 -7.53
C ASP A 30 6.20 -9.47 -6.40
N VAL A 31 4.99 -9.05 -6.75
CA VAL A 31 3.86 -8.87 -5.84
C VAL A 31 2.65 -9.59 -6.41
N ILE A 32 1.98 -10.32 -5.53
CA ILE A 32 0.73 -11.00 -5.81
C ILE A 32 -0.41 -10.19 -5.20
N ILE A 33 -1.38 -9.80 -6.03
CA ILE A 33 -2.53 -8.99 -5.62
C ILE A 33 -3.80 -9.80 -5.90
N LEU A 34 -4.80 -9.68 -5.02
CA LEU A 34 -6.11 -10.28 -5.27
C LEU A 34 -6.74 -9.61 -6.51
N ALA A 35 -7.10 -10.42 -7.51
CA ALA A 35 -7.77 -9.93 -8.70
C ALA A 35 -9.22 -9.55 -8.34
N ASN A 36 -9.61 -8.30 -8.59
CA ASN A 36 -10.98 -7.84 -8.38
C ASN A 36 -11.88 -8.26 -9.56
N ASP A 37 -12.27 -9.54 -9.60
CA ASP A 37 -13.29 -10.01 -10.55
C ASP A 37 -14.69 -9.69 -10.05
N SER A 38 -15.14 -8.47 -10.35
CA SER A 38 -16.53 -8.08 -10.12
C SER A 38 -17.39 -8.15 -11.38
N ASN A 39 -16.84 -8.45 -12.57
CA ASN A 39 -17.61 -8.33 -13.80
C ASN A 39 -17.08 -9.12 -15.01
N SER A 40 -16.79 -10.43 -14.88
CA SER A 40 -16.58 -11.26 -16.06
C SER A 40 -17.17 -12.65 -15.88
N GLU A 41 -18.25 -12.89 -16.63
CA GLU A 41 -18.91 -14.17 -16.91
C GLU A 41 -17.98 -15.14 -17.68
N ALA A 42 -16.73 -15.24 -17.26
CA ALA A 42 -15.71 -16.08 -17.86
C ALA A 42 -14.68 -16.43 -16.78
N SER A 43 -15.09 -17.36 -15.89
CA SER A 43 -14.22 -18.36 -15.26
C SER A 43 -12.73 -17.99 -15.19
N THR A 44 -12.38 -17.01 -14.35
CA THR A 44 -10.98 -16.68 -14.11
C THR A 44 -10.40 -17.76 -13.21
N THR A 45 -9.53 -18.56 -13.82
CA THR A 45 -9.01 -19.80 -13.26
C THR A 45 -8.14 -19.57 -12.01
N HIS A 46 -7.72 -18.34 -11.72
CA HIS A 46 -6.97 -17.98 -10.50
C HIS A 46 -7.34 -16.57 -10.00
N PRO A 47 -7.66 -16.39 -8.69
CA PRO A 47 -8.10 -15.11 -8.14
C PRO A 47 -6.94 -14.12 -7.84
N TYR A 48 -5.77 -14.27 -8.47
CA TYR A 48 -4.58 -13.49 -8.16
C TYR A 48 -3.87 -12.96 -9.41
N TRP A 49 -3.40 -11.71 -9.35
CA TRP A 49 -2.49 -11.10 -10.32
C TRP A 49 -1.06 -11.14 -9.80
N CYS A 50 -0.13 -11.58 -10.63
CA CYS A 50 1.30 -11.47 -10.35
C CYS A 50 1.86 -10.29 -11.15
N THR A 51 2.51 -9.36 -10.46
CA THR A 51 3.04 -8.12 -11.04
C THR A 51 4.43 -7.84 -10.50
N GLN A 52 5.22 -7.05 -11.20
CA GLN A 52 6.58 -6.67 -10.78
C GLN A 52 6.67 -5.17 -10.53
N ILE A 53 7.18 -4.77 -9.36
CA ILE A 53 7.44 -3.37 -8.99
C ILE A 53 8.65 -2.83 -9.75
N ILE A 54 8.43 -2.00 -10.77
CA ILE A 54 9.53 -1.39 -11.52
C ILE A 54 10.19 -0.25 -10.73
N ARG A 55 9.39 0.56 -10.02
CA ARG A 55 9.84 1.74 -9.26
C ARG A 55 8.85 2.13 -8.17
N LEU A 56 9.38 2.67 -7.08
CA LEU A 56 8.61 3.25 -5.99
C LEU A 56 8.80 4.77 -5.97
N PHE A 57 7.69 5.48 -5.82
CA PHE A 57 7.68 6.94 -5.72
C PHE A 57 6.95 7.37 -4.46
N HIS A 58 7.57 8.26 -3.68
CA HIS A 58 6.92 8.90 -2.56
C HIS A 58 6.31 10.24 -2.99
N ALA A 59 5.00 10.35 -2.84
CA ALA A 59 4.24 11.59 -3.05
C ALA A 59 3.83 12.15 -1.69
N ASN A 60 4.16 13.41 -1.44
CA ASN A 60 3.62 14.12 -0.28
C ASN A 60 2.27 14.70 -0.69
N ILE A 61 1.19 14.16 -0.12
CA ILE A 61 -0.18 14.54 -0.44
C ILE A 61 -0.70 15.39 0.72
N HIS A 62 -1.03 16.64 0.43
CA HIS A 62 -1.72 17.52 1.37
C HIS A 62 -3.21 17.52 1.01
N TYR A 63 -4.05 17.06 1.93
CA TYR A 63 -5.49 17.23 1.82
C TYR A 63 -5.81 18.70 2.13
N ASN A 64 -6.15 19.47 1.11
CA ASN A 64 -6.62 20.83 1.29
C ASN A 64 -8.14 20.76 1.40
N ASP A 65 -8.65 20.79 2.64
CA ASP A 65 -10.09 20.91 2.87
C ASP A 65 -10.53 22.34 2.54
N PRO A 66 -11.36 22.56 1.50
CA PRO A 66 -11.86 23.90 1.21
C PRO A 66 -12.89 24.38 2.25
N ASP A 67 -13.50 23.49 3.03
CA ASP A 67 -14.61 23.81 3.93
C ASP A 67 -14.25 23.76 5.43
N GLY A 68 -12.98 23.51 5.77
CA GLY A 68 -12.35 23.79 7.07
C GLY A 68 -13.13 23.52 8.36
N ASP A 69 -13.95 22.48 8.43
CA ASP A 69 -14.72 22.09 9.63
C ASP A 69 -14.04 20.94 10.40
N PHE A 70 -12.75 20.70 10.18
CA PHE A 70 -11.98 19.75 10.99
C PHE A 70 -11.53 20.42 12.31
N GLU A 71 -12.48 20.59 13.23
CA GLU A 71 -12.15 20.80 14.64
C GLU A 71 -11.39 19.58 15.19
N ASP A 72 -10.09 19.77 15.36
CA ASP A 72 -9.34 19.46 16.58
C ASP A 72 -9.53 18.06 17.20
N GLN A 73 -9.13 17.01 16.48
CA GLN A 73 -8.74 15.73 17.10
C GLN A 73 -7.53 15.09 16.41
N MET A 74 -6.40 15.81 16.37
CA MET A 74 -5.08 15.19 16.20
C MET A 74 -4.15 15.56 17.37
N ASN A 75 -4.66 15.38 18.59
CA ASN A 75 -3.79 15.24 19.76
C ASN A 75 -4.03 13.89 20.42
N VAL A 76 -3.50 12.84 19.81
CA VAL A 76 -3.10 11.63 20.55
C VAL A 76 -1.76 11.18 19.98
N PHE A 77 -0.73 11.32 20.82
CA PHE A 77 0.59 10.72 20.69
C PHE A 77 0.52 9.20 20.60
#